data_AF-C3Y7X4-F1
#
_entry.id   AF-C3Y7X4-F1
#
_cell.length_a   1.000
_cell.length_b   1.000
_cell.length_c   1.000
_cell.angle_alpha   90.00
_cell.angle_beta   90.00
_cell.angle_gamma   90.00
#
_symmetry.space_group_name_H-M   'P 1'
#
loop_
_entity.id
_entity.type
_entity.pdbx_description
1 polymer ?
#
loop_
_entity_poly.entity_id
_entity_poly.type
_entity_poly.pdbx_seq_one_letter_code
_entity_poly.pdbx_strand_id
1 'polypeptide(L)'
;YYFVIHHPYKCEERVFLLIIVTSSPQNAKQRQSIRQTWGNETNVPGVTIRTLFAIGKTNNLATQQALQQEDHTYHDIIQENFIDSYHNLTHKTIMCLKYAFKFCPNAKFLLKTDDDTFVNVFNLVTYLKELMKTKTERIVVGEVWREGKPIQEQRRKWPVPTSEYPRESYPKYPNGFAYVISNDITRRVYLASENIKNFFLEDVYIGLCLEKLGI
;
A
#
# COMPACT_ATOMS: atom_id res chain seq x y z
N TYR A 1 11.85 -0.03 10.58
CA TYR A 1 11.77 1.43 10.40
C TYR A 1 10.73 2.02 11.35
N TYR A 2 10.80 3.33 11.60
CA TYR A 2 9.84 4.07 12.43
C TYR A 2 9.31 5.29 11.68
N PHE A 3 8.10 5.71 12.03
CA PHE A 3 7.46 6.86 11.39
C PHE A 3 8.10 8.17 11.84
N VAL A 4 8.42 9.03 10.87
CA VAL A 4 8.79 10.43 11.06
C VAL A 4 7.62 11.37 10.78
N ILE A 5 6.60 10.91 10.06
CA ILE A 5 5.31 11.59 9.83
C ILE A 5 4.21 10.49 9.84
N HIS A 6 3.14 10.63 10.64
CA HIS A 6 2.16 9.54 10.84
C HIS A 6 0.74 9.91 11.33
N HIS A 7 0.30 11.18 11.25
CA HIS A 7 -1.09 11.65 11.48
C HIS A 7 -2.04 10.71 12.27
N PRO A 8 -1.79 10.45 13.57
CA PRO A 8 -2.44 9.35 14.28
C PRO A 8 -3.96 9.56 14.46
N TYR A 9 -4.42 10.80 14.34
CA TYR A 9 -5.82 11.19 14.52
C TYR A 9 -6.65 11.14 13.22
N LYS A 10 -6.02 10.87 12.06
CA LYS A 10 -6.71 10.84 10.76
C LYS A 10 -7.83 9.79 10.71
N CYS A 11 -7.72 8.72 11.51
CA CYS A 11 -8.68 7.61 11.59
C CYS A 11 -9.34 7.44 12.97
N GLU A 12 -9.58 8.52 13.72
CA GLU A 12 -10.34 8.44 14.98
C GLU A 12 -11.77 7.92 14.78
N GLU A 13 -12.39 8.28 13.67
CA GLU A 13 -13.71 7.80 13.30
C GLU A 13 -13.67 6.44 12.56
N ARG A 14 -14.84 5.82 12.41
CA ARG A 14 -14.97 4.57 11.65
C ARG A 14 -14.77 4.82 10.17
N VAL A 15 -13.61 4.40 9.65
CA VAL A 15 -13.28 4.46 8.23
C VAL A 15 -13.86 3.26 7.48
N PHE A 16 -14.54 3.50 6.36
CA PHE A 16 -14.97 2.42 5.47
C PHE A 16 -13.79 1.98 4.58
N LEU A 17 -13.15 2.93 3.90
CA LEU A 17 -12.03 2.66 3.01
C LEU A 17 -10.85 3.56 3.36
N LEU A 18 -9.75 2.95 3.78
CA LEU A 18 -8.46 3.60 3.90
C LEU A 18 -7.70 3.43 2.58
N ILE A 19 -7.42 4.52 1.89
CA ILE A 19 -6.61 4.56 0.68
C ILE A 19 -5.21 5.00 1.07
N ILE A 20 -4.21 4.15 0.82
CA ILE A 20 -2.80 4.52 0.95
C ILE A 20 -2.14 4.43 -0.42
N VAL A 21 -1.78 5.59 -0.95
CA VAL A 21 -1.11 5.74 -2.23
C VAL A 21 0.39 5.74 -2.03
N THR A 22 1.10 4.77 -2.60
CA THR A 22 2.56 4.78 -2.61
C THR A 22 3.08 5.79 -3.63
N SER A 23 3.86 6.75 -3.17
CA SER A 23 4.36 7.86 -4.00
C SER A 23 5.85 8.09 -3.78
N SER A 24 6.51 8.79 -4.71
CA SER A 24 7.90 9.21 -4.56
C SER A 24 8.00 10.65 -4.05
N PRO A 25 9.06 11.05 -3.32
CA PRO A 25 9.19 12.41 -2.78
C PRO A 25 8.99 13.52 -3.82
N GLN A 26 9.45 13.30 -5.06
CA GLN A 26 9.38 14.26 -6.17
C GLN A 26 7.98 14.37 -6.80
N ASN A 27 7.09 13.40 -6.55
CA ASN A 27 5.80 13.27 -7.24
C ASN A 27 4.69 14.16 -6.65
N ALA A 28 5.02 15.40 -6.27
CA ALA A 28 4.07 16.33 -5.67
C ALA A 28 2.87 16.63 -6.61
N LYS A 29 3.12 16.68 -7.92
CA LYS A 29 2.05 16.90 -8.92
C LYS A 29 1.07 15.73 -8.98
N GLN A 30 1.57 14.49 -8.95
CA GLN A 30 0.73 13.29 -8.94
C GLN A 30 -0.15 13.26 -7.69
N ARG A 31 0.44 13.51 -6.51
CA ARG A 31 -0.32 13.60 -5.25
C ARG A 31 -1.40 14.67 -5.32
N GLN A 32 -1.07 15.85 -5.83
CA GLN A 32 -2.04 16.93 -6.01
C GLN A 32 -3.19 16.53 -6.94
N SER A 33 -2.88 15.90 -8.08
CA SER A 33 -3.90 15.41 -9.00
C SER A 33 -4.80 14.38 -8.35
N ILE A 34 -4.26 13.46 -7.55
CA ILE A 34 -5.04 12.45 -6.81
C ILE A 34 -5.96 13.12 -5.78
N ARG A 35 -5.46 14.07 -4.98
CA ARG A 35 -6.26 14.85 -4.01
C ARG A 35 -7.44 15.57 -4.66
N GLN A 36 -7.22 16.13 -5.86
CA GLN A 36 -8.23 16.89 -6.60
C GLN A 36 -9.20 16.01 -7.39
N THR A 37 -8.92 14.71 -7.51
CA THR A 37 -9.71 13.77 -8.30
C THR A 37 -10.17 12.59 -7.43
N TRP A 38 -9.77 11.36 -7.76
CA TRP A 38 -10.33 10.14 -7.17
C TRP A 38 -9.94 9.91 -5.71
N GLY A 39 -8.85 10.52 -5.24
CA GLY A 39 -8.39 10.44 -3.85
C GLY A 39 -9.06 11.42 -2.90
N ASN A 40 -9.98 12.27 -3.38
CA ASN A 40 -10.73 13.18 -2.52
C ASN A 40 -11.64 12.40 -1.56
N GLU A 41 -11.47 12.63 -0.25
CA GLU A 41 -12.17 11.93 0.82
C GLU A 41 -13.70 12.18 0.82
N THR A 42 -14.17 13.24 0.15
CA THR A 42 -15.60 13.60 0.08
C THR A 42 -16.30 13.06 -1.17
N ASN A 43 -15.59 12.35 -2.06
CA ASN A 43 -16.14 11.91 -3.35
C ASN A 43 -17.39 11.04 -3.23
N VAL A 44 -17.51 10.22 -2.17
CA VAL A 44 -18.61 9.25 -2.03
C VAL A 44 -19.48 9.61 -0.82
N PRO A 45 -20.64 10.26 -1.01
CA PRO A 45 -21.52 10.65 0.07
C PRO A 45 -21.94 9.47 0.97
N GLY A 46 -21.93 9.70 2.28
CA GLY A 46 -22.32 8.69 3.27
C GLY A 46 -21.31 7.56 3.47
N VAL A 47 -20.08 7.71 2.95
CA VAL A 47 -18.99 6.73 3.11
C VAL A 47 -17.74 7.45 3.60
N THR A 48 -17.26 7.06 4.78
CA THR A 48 -16.03 7.62 5.33
C THR A 48 -14.81 7.04 4.62
N ILE A 49 -14.14 7.86 3.83
CA ILE A 49 -12.88 7.54 3.15
C ILE A 49 -11.76 8.36 3.80
N ARG A 50 -10.57 7.76 3.90
CA ARG A 50 -9.34 8.46 4.25
C ARG A 50 -8.26 8.17 3.23
N THR A 51 -7.59 9.21 2.76
CA THR A 51 -6.53 9.09 1.76
C THR A 51 -5.22 9.57 2.36
N LEU A 52 -4.18 8.77 2.19
CA LEU A 52 -2.82 9.07 2.65
C LEU A 52 -1.80 8.73 1.57
N PHE A 53 -0.66 9.42 1.59
CA PHE A 53 0.47 9.20 0.71
C PHE A 53 1.64 8.59 1.48
N ALA A 54 2.01 7.36 1.13
CA ALA A 54 3.12 6.63 1.70
C ALA A 54 4.43 6.95 0.96
N ILE A 55 5.37 7.58 1.65
CA ILE A 55 6.61 8.10 1.05
C ILE A 55 7.81 7.75 1.96
N GLY A 56 8.97 7.40 1.38
CA GLY A 56 10.23 7.23 2.10
C GLY A 56 11.02 8.54 2.21
N LYS A 57 12.15 8.53 2.91
CA LYS A 57 13.08 9.67 2.94
C LYS A 57 13.80 9.85 1.61
N THR A 58 14.22 11.07 1.33
CA THR A 58 15.14 11.40 0.24
C THR A 58 16.40 12.06 0.79
N ASN A 59 17.54 11.82 0.14
CA ASN A 59 18.80 12.51 0.46
C ASN A 59 18.83 13.95 -0.08
N ASN A 60 17.89 14.33 -0.95
CA ASN A 60 17.77 15.70 -1.43
C ASN A 60 17.06 16.56 -0.37
N LEU A 61 17.81 17.43 0.29
CA LEU A 61 17.30 18.31 1.36
C LEU A 61 16.15 19.20 0.90
N ALA A 62 16.24 19.79 -0.30
CA ALA A 62 15.20 20.66 -0.84
C ALA A 62 13.90 19.88 -1.09
N THR A 63 13.99 18.67 -1.64
CA THR A 63 12.83 17.79 -1.82
C THR A 63 12.23 17.37 -0.47
N GLN A 64 13.05 17.05 0.53
CA GLN A 64 12.56 16.67 1.86
C GLN A 64 11.87 17.84 2.58
N GLN A 65 12.39 19.07 2.44
CA GLN A 65 11.77 20.29 2.95
C GLN A 65 10.44 20.59 2.25
N ALA A 66 10.39 20.47 0.92
CA ALA A 66 9.15 20.63 0.16
C ALA A 66 8.08 19.62 0.60
N LEU A 67 8.48 18.37 0.87
CA LEU A 67 7.58 17.33 1.36
C LEU A 67 7.02 17.65 2.76
N GLN A 68 7.86 18.18 3.65
CA GLN A 68 7.42 18.64 4.98
C GLN A 68 6.43 19.80 4.88
N GLN A 69 6.67 20.74 3.97
CA GLN A 69 5.75 21.86 3.73
C GLN A 69 4.42 21.39 3.14
N GLU A 70 4.46 20.44 2.21
CA GLU A 70 3.25 19.80 1.67
C GLU A 70 2.45 19.13 2.79
N ASP A 71 3.12 18.36 3.65
CA ASP A 71 2.46 17.69 4.77
C ASP A 71 1.87 18.67 5.79
N HIS A 72 2.54 19.80 6.03
CA HIS A 72 2.02 20.86 6.88
C HIS A 72 0.73 21.49 6.33
N THR A 73 0.53 21.44 5.01
CA THR A 73 -0.68 21.97 4.36
C THR A 73 -1.80 20.94 4.29
N TYR A 74 -1.49 19.68 3.94
CA TYR A 74 -2.51 18.68 3.62
C TYR A 74 -2.73 17.62 4.70
N HIS A 75 -1.77 17.43 5.61
CA HIS A 75 -1.82 16.46 6.71
C HIS A 75 -2.20 15.04 6.24
N ASP A 76 -1.62 14.61 5.13
CA ASP A 76 -1.94 13.35 4.49
C ASP A 76 -0.71 12.57 4.03
N ILE A 77 0.50 12.99 4.39
CA ILE A 77 1.71 12.21 4.12
C ILE A 77 2.04 11.34 5.33
N ILE A 78 2.39 10.09 5.07
CA ILE A 78 3.02 9.21 6.07
C ILE A 78 4.42 8.88 5.57
N GLN A 79 5.40 8.98 6.47
CA GLN A 79 6.80 8.79 6.12
C GLN A 79 7.52 8.00 7.19
N GLU A 80 8.28 6.98 6.79
CA GLU A 80 9.22 6.26 7.64
C GLU A 80 10.68 6.56 7.26
N ASN A 81 11.59 6.25 8.18
CA ASN A 81 13.00 6.61 8.08
C ASN A 81 13.86 5.73 7.12
N PHE A 82 13.28 5.12 6.07
CA PHE A 82 14.02 4.42 5.02
C PHE A 82 14.19 5.30 3.77
N ILE A 83 15.24 5.09 2.97
CA ILE A 83 15.43 5.82 1.71
C ILE A 83 14.43 5.32 0.67
N ASP A 84 13.69 6.25 0.07
CA ASP A 84 12.76 5.95 -1.01
C ASP A 84 13.52 5.50 -2.27
N SER A 85 13.26 4.28 -2.70
CA SER A 85 13.81 3.70 -3.92
C SER A 85 12.95 2.52 -4.36
N TYR A 86 13.09 2.13 -5.62
CA TYR A 86 12.39 0.97 -6.17
C TYR A 86 12.66 -0.32 -5.37
N HIS A 87 13.92 -0.55 -4.96
CA HIS A 87 14.28 -1.72 -4.15
C HIS A 87 13.66 -1.73 -2.74
N ASN A 88 13.24 -0.56 -2.24
CA ASN A 88 12.62 -0.41 -0.92
C ASN A 88 11.08 -0.33 -0.99
N LEU A 89 10.46 -0.65 -2.13
CA LEU A 89 9.00 -0.69 -2.25
C LEU A 89 8.35 -1.64 -1.24
N THR A 90 9.02 -2.73 -0.88
CA THR A 90 8.54 -3.65 0.16
C THR A 90 8.48 -3.00 1.52
N HIS A 91 9.49 -2.20 1.90
CA HIS A 91 9.43 -1.41 3.13
C HIS A 91 8.30 -0.37 3.09
N LYS A 92 8.07 0.24 1.94
CA LYS A 92 6.95 1.18 1.74
C LYS A 92 5.60 0.49 1.87
N THR A 93 5.44 -0.72 1.35
CA THR A 93 4.20 -1.51 1.49
C THR A 93 3.99 -1.98 2.93
N ILE A 94 5.05 -2.44 3.61
CA ILE A 94 5.00 -2.76 5.05
C ILE A 94 4.60 -1.52 5.85
N MET A 95 5.09 -0.33 5.49
CA MET A 95 4.67 0.93 6.11
C MET A 95 3.17 1.19 5.94
N CYS A 96 2.59 0.95 4.76
CA CYS A 96 1.14 1.04 4.54
C CYS A 96 0.37 0.11 5.48
N LEU A 97 0.78 -1.16 5.54
CA LEU A 97 0.16 -2.18 6.40
C LEU A 97 0.29 -1.81 7.89
N LYS A 98 1.48 -1.34 8.29
CA LYS A 98 1.78 -0.89 9.65
C LYS A 98 0.92 0.29 10.06
N TYR A 99 0.75 1.27 9.17
CA TYR A 99 -0.11 2.43 9.42
C TYR A 99 -1.56 2.00 9.63
N ALA A 100 -2.08 1.17 8.71
CA ALA A 100 -3.44 0.64 8.81
C ALA A 100 -3.64 -0.14 10.12
N PHE A 101 -2.68 -0.99 10.49
CA PHE A 101 -2.71 -1.76 11.73
C PHE A 101 -2.66 -0.88 12.99
N LYS A 102 -1.75 0.09 13.05
CA LYS A 102 -1.46 0.87 14.27
C LYS A 102 -2.37 2.08 14.45
N PHE A 103 -2.64 2.82 13.37
CA PHE A 103 -3.30 4.13 13.42
C PHE A 103 -4.68 4.13 12.80
N CYS A 104 -5.05 3.10 12.04
CA CYS A 104 -6.38 2.98 11.43
C CYS A 104 -7.04 1.60 11.69
N PRO A 105 -7.01 1.06 12.92
CA PRO A 105 -7.41 -0.33 13.19
C PRO A 105 -8.89 -0.60 12.89
N ASN A 106 -9.72 0.43 12.82
CA ASN A 106 -11.16 0.31 12.57
C ASN A 106 -11.56 0.43 11.08
N ALA A 107 -10.60 0.66 10.17
CA ALA A 107 -10.88 0.73 8.74
C ALA A 107 -11.40 -0.62 8.24
N LYS A 108 -12.54 -0.67 7.53
CA LYS A 108 -13.06 -1.94 6.98
C LYS A 108 -12.16 -2.53 5.90
N PHE A 109 -11.68 -1.67 5.01
CA PHE A 109 -10.80 -2.04 3.91
C PHE A 109 -9.58 -1.13 3.84
N LEU A 110 -8.45 -1.70 3.44
CA LEU A 110 -7.26 -1.00 2.99
C LEU A 110 -7.14 -1.16 1.47
N LEU A 111 -7.09 -0.06 0.74
CA LEU A 111 -6.62 0.00 -0.64
C LEU A 111 -5.16 0.46 -0.62
N LYS A 112 -4.23 -0.38 -1.09
CA LYS A 112 -2.90 0.06 -1.52
C LYS A 112 -2.95 0.30 -3.02
N THR A 113 -2.40 1.41 -3.48
CA THR A 113 -2.30 1.73 -4.92
C THR A 113 -1.08 2.60 -5.20
N ASP A 114 -0.62 2.63 -6.44
CA ASP A 114 0.46 3.52 -6.88
C ASP A 114 -0.06 4.90 -7.30
N ASP A 115 0.83 5.90 -7.33
CA ASP A 115 0.49 7.29 -7.68
C ASP A 115 0.36 7.56 -9.19
N ASP A 116 0.62 6.55 -10.02
CA ASP A 116 0.38 6.53 -11.46
C ASP A 116 -0.85 5.68 -11.85
N THR A 117 -1.64 5.23 -10.87
CA THR A 117 -2.86 4.45 -11.06
C THR A 117 -4.12 5.31 -10.90
N PHE A 118 -5.12 5.08 -11.74
CA PHE A 118 -6.46 5.65 -11.58
C PHE A 118 -7.40 4.66 -10.89
N VAL A 119 -8.13 5.12 -9.88
CA VAL A 119 -9.12 4.31 -9.17
C VAL A 119 -10.51 4.90 -9.35
N ASN A 120 -11.45 4.12 -9.91
CA ASN A 120 -12.86 4.47 -9.88
C ASN A 120 -13.43 4.20 -8.48
N VAL A 121 -13.28 5.16 -7.57
CA VAL A 121 -13.67 5.02 -6.15
C VAL A 121 -15.17 4.77 -5.97
N PHE A 122 -16.01 5.31 -6.86
CA PHE A 122 -17.47 5.10 -6.84
C PHE A 122 -17.83 3.64 -7.08
N ASN A 123 -17.28 3.04 -8.13
CA ASN A 123 -17.47 1.64 -8.44
C ASN A 123 -16.86 0.75 -7.34
N LEU A 124 -15.63 1.07 -6.90
CA LEU A 124 -14.95 0.31 -5.85
C LEU A 124 -15.78 0.24 -4.57
N VAL A 125 -16.31 1.37 -4.09
CA VAL A 125 -17.13 1.40 -2.88
C VAL A 125 -18.42 0.60 -3.07
N THR A 126 -19.05 0.68 -4.24
CA THR A 126 -20.25 -0.10 -4.56
C THR A 126 -19.95 -1.60 -4.51
N TYR A 127 -18.87 -2.02 -5.18
CA TYR A 127 -18.40 -3.40 -5.17
C TYR A 127 -18.11 -3.91 -3.76
N LEU A 128 -17.39 -3.14 -2.93
CA LEU A 128 -17.05 -3.55 -1.57
C LEU A 128 -18.28 -3.63 -0.66
N LYS A 129 -19.27 -2.74 -0.81
CA LYS A 129 -20.55 -2.82 -0.09
C LYS A 129 -21.33 -4.07 -0.46
N GLU A 130 -21.40 -4.43 -1.74
CA GLU A 130 -22.03 -5.67 -2.17
C GLU A 130 -21.28 -6.91 -1.68
N LEU A 131 -19.95 -6.88 -1.72
CA LEU A 131 -19.12 -7.95 -1.21
C LEU A 131 -19.38 -8.19 0.28
N MET A 132 -19.49 -7.13 1.08
CA MET A 132 -19.80 -7.22 2.52
C MET A 132 -21.14 -7.91 2.83
N LYS A 133 -22.11 -7.92 1.91
CA LYS A 133 -23.37 -8.64 2.12
C LYS A 133 -23.20 -10.16 2.06
N THR A 134 -22.15 -10.64 1.39
CA THR A 134 -21.90 -12.07 1.16
C THR A 134 -20.67 -12.61 1.88
N LYS A 135 -19.65 -11.77 2.09
CA LYS A 135 -18.40 -12.08 2.77
C LYS A 135 -17.92 -10.86 3.55
N THR A 136 -17.66 -11.01 4.84
CA THR A 136 -17.25 -9.90 5.70
C THR A 136 -15.76 -9.91 6.07
N GLU A 137 -15.06 -11.02 5.81
CA GLU A 137 -13.69 -11.26 6.27
C GLU A 137 -12.88 -12.04 5.21
N ARG A 138 -11.55 -12.05 5.37
CA ARG A 138 -10.60 -12.76 4.50
C ARG A 138 -10.66 -12.34 3.03
N ILE A 139 -10.77 -11.04 2.78
CA ILE A 139 -10.86 -10.48 1.43
C ILE A 139 -9.49 -9.96 1.01
N VAL A 140 -9.03 -10.45 -0.15
CA VAL A 140 -7.95 -9.86 -0.93
C VAL A 140 -8.45 -9.76 -2.38
N VAL A 141 -8.56 -8.55 -2.90
CA VAL A 141 -9.09 -8.29 -4.24
C VAL A 141 -8.09 -7.45 -5.03
N GLY A 142 -7.85 -7.86 -6.26
CA GLY A 142 -6.97 -7.21 -7.20
C GLY A 142 -6.81 -8.10 -8.44
N GLU A 143 -5.93 -7.70 -9.35
CA GLU A 143 -5.50 -8.60 -10.42
C GLU A 143 -4.53 -9.63 -9.82
N VAL A 144 -4.94 -10.89 -9.74
CA VAL A 144 -4.11 -11.94 -9.12
C VAL A 144 -3.26 -12.65 -10.17
N TRP A 145 -1.96 -12.49 -10.05
CA TRP A 145 -0.97 -13.22 -10.83
C TRP A 145 -0.78 -14.63 -10.26
N ARG A 146 -0.84 -15.65 -11.12
CA ARG A 146 -0.84 -17.06 -10.70
C ARG A 146 0.38 -17.85 -11.15
N GLU A 147 1.07 -17.36 -12.18
CA GLU A 147 2.17 -18.06 -12.85
C GLU A 147 3.45 -17.22 -12.89
N GLY A 148 3.60 -16.29 -11.94
CA GLY A 148 4.80 -15.47 -11.80
C GLY A 148 6.02 -16.34 -11.51
N LYS A 149 7.13 -16.07 -12.20
CA LYS A 149 8.40 -16.78 -12.02
C LYS A 149 9.55 -15.79 -11.85
N PRO A 150 10.58 -16.15 -11.06
CA PRO A 150 11.81 -15.38 -10.98
C PRO A 150 12.48 -15.26 -12.35
N ILE A 151 12.84 -14.03 -12.72
CA ILE A 151 13.58 -13.76 -13.95
C ILE A 151 15.06 -13.76 -13.59
N GLN A 152 15.81 -14.75 -14.08
CA GLN A 152 17.25 -14.88 -13.76
C GLN A 152 18.15 -14.00 -14.67
N GLU A 153 17.59 -13.50 -15.79
CA GLU A 153 18.34 -12.71 -16.76
C GLU A 153 18.66 -11.31 -16.22
N GLN A 154 19.95 -11.04 -15.97
CA GLN A 154 20.45 -9.79 -15.37
C GLN A 154 20.12 -8.52 -16.17
N ARG A 155 19.84 -8.64 -17.47
CA ARG A 155 19.48 -7.50 -18.34
C ARG A 155 18.01 -7.10 -18.24
N ARG A 156 17.18 -7.90 -17.58
CA ARG A 156 15.76 -7.62 -17.40
C ARG A 156 15.58 -6.62 -16.27
N LYS A 157 14.40 -6.00 -16.24
CA LYS A 157 14.05 -4.94 -15.27
C LYS A 157 14.15 -5.40 -13.81
N TRP A 158 13.92 -6.69 -13.56
CA TRP A 158 13.80 -7.27 -12.22
C TRP A 158 14.51 -8.62 -12.11
N PRO A 159 15.85 -8.65 -12.15
CA PRO A 159 16.57 -9.90 -12.03
C PRO A 159 16.48 -10.41 -10.59
N VAL A 160 16.18 -11.69 -10.42
CA VAL A 160 16.11 -12.37 -9.14
C VAL A 160 17.06 -13.56 -9.17
N PRO A 161 18.21 -13.49 -8.49
CA PRO A 161 19.13 -14.61 -8.38
C PRO A 161 18.49 -15.80 -7.65
N THR A 162 18.83 -17.02 -8.06
CA THR A 162 18.37 -18.26 -7.39
C THR A 162 18.79 -18.31 -5.91
N SER A 163 19.91 -17.67 -5.55
CA SER A 163 20.36 -17.53 -4.16
C SER A 163 19.44 -16.64 -3.32
N GLU A 164 18.72 -15.71 -3.95
CA GLU A 164 17.73 -14.86 -3.26
C GLU A 164 16.37 -15.55 -3.18
N TYR A 165 15.96 -16.22 -4.25
CA TYR A 165 14.69 -16.94 -4.33
C TYR A 165 14.88 -18.32 -5.00
N PRO A 166 14.99 -19.40 -4.22
CA PRO A 166 15.34 -20.72 -4.76
C PRO A 166 14.16 -21.48 -5.37
N ARG A 167 12.92 -21.01 -5.19
CA ARG A 167 11.74 -21.68 -5.76
C ARG A 167 11.60 -21.32 -7.24
N GLU A 168 11.09 -22.27 -8.03
CA GLU A 168 10.87 -22.08 -9.47
C GLU A 168 9.73 -21.11 -9.81
N SER A 169 8.80 -20.90 -8.87
CA SER A 169 7.64 -20.03 -9.04
C SER A 169 7.34 -19.21 -7.79
N TYR A 170 6.75 -18.05 -8.03
CA TYR A 170 6.15 -17.22 -6.98
C TYR A 170 4.83 -17.84 -6.50
N PRO A 171 4.42 -17.57 -5.25
CA PRO A 171 3.04 -17.81 -4.84
C PRO A 171 2.08 -16.97 -5.68
N LYS A 172 0.77 -17.16 -5.51
CA LYS A 172 -0.21 -16.23 -6.08
C LYS A 172 -0.10 -14.89 -5.36
N TYR A 173 -0.14 -13.79 -6.09
CA TYR A 173 -0.07 -12.45 -5.50
C TYR A 173 -0.97 -11.46 -6.23
N PRO A 174 -1.53 -10.47 -5.52
CA PRO A 174 -2.18 -9.34 -6.18
C PRO A 174 -1.12 -8.43 -6.80
N ASN A 175 -1.38 -7.94 -8.01
CA ASN A 175 -0.49 -7.03 -8.73
C ASN A 175 -0.26 -5.72 -7.95
N GLY A 176 0.97 -5.21 -7.96
CA GLY A 176 1.41 -4.07 -7.17
C GLY A 176 0.66 -2.76 -7.44
N PHE A 177 0.13 -2.56 -8.65
CA PHE A 177 -0.50 -1.27 -9.00
C PHE A 177 -1.71 -0.92 -8.13
N ALA A 178 -2.53 -1.91 -7.75
CA ALA A 178 -3.64 -1.73 -6.81
C ALA A 178 -4.20 -3.05 -6.27
N TYR A 179 -4.48 -3.07 -4.96
CA TYR A 179 -5.24 -4.15 -4.34
C TYR A 179 -5.94 -3.70 -3.06
N VAL A 180 -7.06 -4.36 -2.76
CA VAL A 180 -7.85 -4.17 -1.54
C VAL A 180 -7.71 -5.37 -0.62
N ILE A 181 -7.50 -5.09 0.67
CA ILE A 181 -7.41 -6.08 1.73
C ILE A 181 -8.41 -5.72 2.84
N SER A 182 -9.16 -6.70 3.34
CA SER A 182 -9.99 -6.49 4.54
C SER A 182 -9.13 -6.34 5.80
N ASN A 183 -9.64 -5.61 6.79
CA ASN A 183 -8.91 -5.29 8.02
C ASN A 183 -8.25 -6.50 8.71
N ASP A 184 -8.99 -7.62 8.80
CA ASP A 184 -8.54 -8.85 9.43
C ASP A 184 -7.30 -9.44 8.74
N ILE A 185 -7.22 -9.32 7.42
CA ILE A 185 -6.06 -9.76 6.64
C ILE A 185 -4.93 -8.74 6.72
N THR A 186 -5.21 -7.44 6.65
CA THR A 186 -4.18 -6.38 6.81
C THR A 186 -3.36 -6.58 8.07
N ARG A 187 -4.04 -6.84 9.21
CA ARG A 187 -3.37 -7.15 10.49
C ARG A 187 -2.52 -8.42 10.41
N ARG A 188 -3.05 -9.51 9.86
CA ARG A 188 -2.33 -10.79 9.76
C ARG A 188 -1.12 -10.70 8.85
N VAL A 189 -1.25 -10.03 7.71
CA VAL A 189 -0.17 -9.80 6.74
C VAL A 189 0.92 -8.94 7.36
N TYR A 190 0.57 -7.86 8.07
CA TYR A 190 1.56 -7.04 8.79
C TYR A 190 2.37 -7.89 9.78
N LEU A 191 1.71 -8.65 10.66
CA LEU A 191 2.40 -9.50 11.65
C LEU A 191 3.22 -10.63 11.00
N ALA A 192 2.74 -11.21 9.90
CA ALA A 192 3.48 -12.20 9.13
C ALA A 192 4.73 -11.59 8.49
N SER A 193 4.64 -10.35 8.00
CA SER A 193 5.75 -9.64 7.36
C SER A 193 6.93 -9.38 8.30
N GLU A 194 6.74 -9.36 9.61
CA GLU A 194 7.84 -9.24 10.57
C GLU A 194 8.70 -10.51 10.65
N ASN A 195 8.19 -11.64 10.15
CA ASN A 195 8.79 -12.97 10.25
C ASN A 195 9.07 -13.61 8.88
N ILE A 196 9.03 -12.83 7.80
CA ILE A 196 9.37 -13.28 6.44
C ILE A 196 10.59 -12.49 5.99
N LYS A 197 11.55 -13.18 5.36
CA LYS A 197 12.72 -12.53 4.78
C LYS A 197 12.26 -11.51 3.75
N ASN A 198 12.68 -10.25 3.90
CA ASN A 198 12.36 -9.17 2.98
C ASN A 198 12.73 -9.55 1.54
N PHE A 199 11.86 -9.20 0.59
CA PHE A 199 12.03 -9.46 -0.84
C PHE A 199 11.67 -8.19 -1.61
N PHE A 200 12.47 -7.75 -2.58
CA PHE A 200 12.36 -6.40 -3.15
C PHE A 200 11.16 -6.19 -4.09
N LEU A 201 10.60 -7.28 -4.64
CA LEU A 201 9.34 -7.26 -5.38
C LEU A 201 8.19 -7.26 -4.37
N GLU A 202 7.53 -6.13 -4.20
CA GLU A 202 6.63 -5.92 -3.07
C GLU A 202 5.34 -6.72 -3.21
N ASP A 203 4.84 -6.86 -4.44
CA ASP A 203 3.68 -7.65 -4.80
C ASP A 203 3.91 -9.14 -4.51
N VAL A 204 5.05 -9.69 -4.96
CA VAL A 204 5.48 -11.05 -4.63
C VAL A 204 5.65 -11.23 -3.12
N TYR A 205 6.21 -10.23 -2.43
CA TYR A 205 6.37 -10.27 -0.97
C TYR A 205 5.01 -10.35 -0.24
N ILE A 206 4.00 -9.62 -0.70
CA ILE A 206 2.63 -9.78 -0.20
C ILE A 206 2.10 -11.18 -0.49
N GLY A 207 2.36 -11.73 -1.68
CA GLY A 207 2.05 -13.13 -2.00
C GLY A 207 2.66 -14.14 -1.02
N LEU A 208 3.93 -13.96 -0.64
CA LEU A 208 4.60 -14.81 0.35
C LEU A 208 3.96 -14.69 1.73
N CYS A 209 3.53 -13.48 2.11
CA CYS A 209 2.79 -13.27 3.36
C CYS A 209 1.44 -13.98 3.34
N LEU A 210 0.70 -13.89 2.22
CA LEU A 210 -0.61 -14.54 2.06
C LEU A 210 -0.49 -16.07 2.04
N GLU A 211 0.51 -16.62 1.35
CA GLU A 211 0.79 -18.06 1.31
C GLU A 211 1.09 -18.60 2.72
N LYS A 212 1.92 -17.91 3.51
CA LYS A 212 2.21 -18.28 4.90
C LYS A 212 0.95 -18.29 5.78
N LEU A 213 -0.05 -17.49 5.44
CA LEU A 213 -1.33 -17.40 6.15
C LEU A 213 -2.40 -18.36 5.61
N GLY A 214 -2.10 -19.14 4.57
CA GLY A 214 -3.04 -20.05 3.91
C GLY A 214 -4.22 -19.32 3.27
N ILE A 215 -3.97 -18.20 2.60
CA ILE A 215 -4.95 -17.38 1.88
C ILE A 215 -4.80 -17.56 0.37
#